data_AF-A0A520A3P1-F1
#
_entry.id   AF-A0A520A3P1-F1
#
_cell.length_a   1.000
_cell.length_b   1.000
_cell.length_c   1.000
_cell.angle_alpha   90.00
_cell.angle_beta   90.00
_cell.angle_gamma   90.00
#
_symmetry.space_group_name_H-M   'P 1'
#
loop_
_entity.id
_entity.type
_entity.pdbx_description
1 polymer ?
#
loop_
_entity_poly.entity_id
_entity_poly.type
_entity_poly.pdbx_seq_one_letter_code
_entity_poly.pdbx_strand_id
1 'polypeptide(L)'
;MKIITTQEFAKATKIDKLGVPGLAALLMEMMKLNDINKVFSQNVHFNGLEFVDKILETIGVSIDFDEDDLKNIPKTGGFIAIANHPYGGIEGLALVKLLCMVRPEAKVMVNFILKKIPNLSEFFVAVNPFENVQHSSSISGLKATFDLLQSGTPIGIFPAGEVSTFSLDKQEITDRLWHPVVGKLIARAKLPVVPIYFHGNNGVLFNILSFIHPTLRTAKLPSEFLNKQGLKIKVRIGKPINIEDISYKNNTNKLLDFLRARTYALGTGLDEERKLFNPINLFKIKKKPEQIIEETDRNKIVQEVERLESFRVWVEKKYEVYITPTANIPNILREIGRLREITFREVGEGSNKKIDLDNYDIYYNHLFIWDKELQNIVGAYRIGKGDEILESMGR
;
A
#
# COMPACT_ATOMS: atom_id res chain seq x y z
N MET A 1 35.00 3.79 3.56
CA MET A 1 34.34 4.80 2.69
C MET A 1 33.24 5.50 3.49
N LYS A 2 33.12 6.84 3.43
CA LYS A 2 31.99 7.56 4.03
C LYS A 2 30.98 7.88 2.92
N ILE A 3 29.76 7.34 3.03
CA ILE A 3 28.67 7.56 2.06
C ILE A 3 28.00 8.90 2.30
N ILE A 4 27.87 9.27 3.58
CA ILE A 4 27.39 10.57 4.00
C ILE A 4 28.49 11.19 4.87
N THR A 5 29.07 12.28 4.40
CA THR A 5 30.02 13.07 5.19
C THR A 5 29.30 14.04 6.12
N THR A 6 29.95 14.46 7.20
CA THR A 6 29.39 15.42 8.15
C THR A 6 29.07 16.77 7.52
N GLN A 7 29.87 17.21 6.55
CA GLN A 7 29.63 18.44 5.79
C GLN A 7 28.40 18.32 4.88
N GLU A 8 28.25 17.21 4.16
CA GLU A 8 27.07 16.96 3.32
C GLU A 8 25.80 16.86 4.17
N PHE A 9 25.87 16.18 5.32
CA PHE A 9 24.75 16.08 6.25
C PHE A 9 24.34 17.45 6.82
N ALA A 10 25.31 18.25 7.26
CA ALA A 10 25.06 19.59 7.80
C ALA A 10 24.39 20.51 6.76
N LYS A 11 24.88 20.48 5.51
CA LYS A 11 24.35 21.26 4.40
C LYS A 11 22.94 20.82 3.99
N ALA A 12 22.69 19.51 3.95
CA ALA A 12 21.38 18.96 3.59
C ALA A 12 20.30 19.26 4.65
N THR A 13 20.68 19.26 5.93
CA THR A 13 19.76 19.55 7.05
C THR A 13 19.67 21.04 7.39
N LYS A 14 20.46 21.90 6.71
CA LYS A 14 20.61 23.35 6.99
C LYS A 14 21.09 23.65 8.42
N ILE A 15 21.70 22.66 9.08
CA ILE A 15 22.20 22.77 10.46
C ILE A 15 23.51 23.55 10.50
N ASP A 16 24.23 23.60 9.39
CA ASP A 16 25.35 24.52 9.16
C ASP A 16 24.98 25.99 9.42
N LYS A 17 23.71 26.38 9.22
CA LYS A 17 23.20 27.72 9.48
C LYS A 17 22.90 28.03 10.95
N LEU A 18 22.85 27.02 11.81
CA LEU A 18 22.57 27.19 13.24
C LEU A 18 23.80 27.60 14.05
N GLY A 19 25.01 27.53 13.47
CA GLY A 19 26.24 28.02 14.09
C GLY A 19 26.73 27.24 15.31
N VAL A 20 26.16 26.06 15.60
CA VAL A 20 26.57 25.21 16.73
C VAL A 20 27.65 24.20 16.29
N PRO A 21 28.91 24.34 16.75
CA PRO A 21 29.99 23.42 16.38
C PRO A 21 29.71 22.01 16.89
N GLY A 22 29.98 20.98 16.08
CA GLY A 22 29.82 19.57 16.48
C GLY A 22 28.40 19.02 16.46
N LEU A 23 27.36 19.86 16.30
CA LEU A 23 25.95 19.43 16.28
C LEU A 23 25.65 18.42 15.16
N ALA A 24 26.21 18.62 13.97
CA ALA A 24 26.05 17.68 12.86
C ALA A 24 26.67 16.31 13.16
N ALA A 25 27.84 16.26 13.81
CA ALA A 25 28.49 15.01 14.19
C ALA A 25 27.72 14.28 15.29
N LEU A 26 27.23 15.01 16.29
CA LEU A 26 26.36 14.49 17.35
C LEU A 26 25.08 13.86 16.77
N LEU A 27 24.43 14.56 15.83
CA LEU A 27 23.21 14.07 15.18
C LEU A 27 23.49 12.85 14.30
N MET A 28 24.60 12.84 13.55
CA MET A 28 24.99 11.66 12.77
C MET A 28 25.21 10.42 13.65
N GLU A 29 25.83 10.59 14.82
CA GLU A 29 26.02 9.53 15.81
C GLU A 29 24.68 9.05 16.38
N MET A 30 23.82 9.98 16.82
CA MET A 30 22.49 9.70 17.35
C MET A 30 21.59 8.98 16.33
N MET A 31 21.77 9.31 15.05
CA MET A 31 21.03 8.74 13.92
C MET A 31 21.66 7.46 13.38
N LYS A 32 22.76 6.97 13.96
CA LYS A 32 23.54 5.80 13.53
C LYS A 32 24.02 5.85 12.07
N LEU A 33 24.23 7.06 11.53
CA LEU A 33 24.83 7.22 10.19
C LEU A 33 26.28 6.73 10.15
N ASN A 34 27.00 6.86 11.26
CA ASN A 34 28.37 6.36 11.39
C ASN A 34 28.43 4.82 11.35
N ASP A 35 27.46 4.14 11.96
CA ASP A 35 27.34 2.69 11.90
C ASP A 35 27.00 2.20 10.48
N ILE A 36 26.13 2.91 9.74
CA ILE A 36 25.90 2.62 8.32
C ILE A 36 27.20 2.76 7.53
N ASN A 37 27.94 3.86 7.72
CA ASN A 37 29.23 4.05 7.07
C ASN A 37 30.21 2.92 7.41
N LYS A 38 30.16 2.37 8.63
CA LYS A 38 30.98 1.23 9.07
C LYS A 38 30.59 -0.05 8.35
N VAL A 39 29.29 -0.39 8.29
CA VAL A 39 28.77 -1.57 7.57
C VAL A 39 29.17 -1.53 6.10
N PHE A 40 28.99 -0.39 5.43
CA PHE A 40 29.40 -0.25 4.02
C PHE A 40 30.92 -0.26 3.85
N SER A 41 31.69 0.29 4.79
CA SER A 41 33.15 0.26 4.74
C SER A 41 33.72 -1.14 4.91
N GLN A 42 33.12 -1.96 5.78
CA GLN A 42 33.52 -3.36 5.99
C GLN A 42 33.32 -4.21 4.73
N ASN A 43 32.34 -3.84 3.90
CA ASN A 43 31.94 -4.59 2.71
C ASN A 43 32.41 -3.94 1.39
N VAL A 44 33.23 -2.88 1.45
CA VAL A 44 33.61 -2.07 0.27
C VAL A 44 34.32 -2.85 -0.85
N HIS A 45 34.89 -4.01 -0.52
CA HIS A 45 35.61 -4.87 -1.47
C HIS A 45 34.67 -5.69 -2.36
N PHE A 46 33.40 -5.83 -1.98
CA PHE A 46 32.38 -6.53 -2.78
C PHE A 46 31.74 -5.57 -3.78
N ASN A 47 31.22 -6.08 -4.90
CA ASN A 47 30.54 -5.27 -5.91
C ASN A 47 29.20 -5.88 -6.32
N GLY A 48 28.27 -5.03 -6.77
CA GLY A 48 26.96 -5.42 -7.27
C GLY A 48 26.16 -6.31 -6.31
N LEU A 49 25.67 -7.45 -6.79
CA LEU A 49 24.80 -8.33 -6.00
C LEU A 49 25.50 -8.94 -4.79
N GLU A 50 26.79 -9.25 -4.91
CA GLU A 50 27.57 -9.75 -3.77
C GLU A 50 27.69 -8.68 -2.67
N PHE A 51 27.83 -7.41 -3.07
CA PHE A 51 27.77 -6.29 -2.14
C PHE A 51 26.41 -6.20 -1.46
N VAL A 52 25.30 -6.31 -2.22
CA VAL A 52 23.95 -6.34 -1.66
C VAL A 52 23.80 -7.47 -0.64
N ASP A 53 24.23 -8.68 -0.98
CA ASP A 53 24.12 -9.86 -0.12
C ASP A 53 24.88 -9.68 1.19
N LYS A 54 26.12 -9.17 1.12
CA LYS A 54 26.94 -8.95 2.30
C LYS A 54 26.41 -7.84 3.20
N ILE A 55 25.83 -6.79 2.62
CA ILE A 55 25.15 -5.76 3.41
C ILE A 55 23.95 -6.34 4.14
N LEU A 56 23.08 -7.09 3.46
CA LEU A 56 21.91 -7.74 4.06
C LEU A 56 22.30 -8.75 5.16
N GLU A 57 23.34 -9.55 4.92
CA GLU A 57 23.91 -10.48 5.90
C GLU A 57 24.45 -9.74 7.14
N THR A 58 25.21 -8.66 6.93
CA THR A 58 25.81 -7.87 8.03
C THR A 58 24.74 -7.26 8.94
N ILE A 59 23.60 -6.82 8.38
CA ILE A 59 22.48 -6.29 9.16
C ILE A 59 21.51 -7.37 9.66
N GLY A 60 21.77 -8.64 9.33
CA GLY A 60 20.96 -9.79 9.74
C GLY A 60 19.58 -9.86 9.11
N VAL A 61 19.43 -9.39 7.86
CA VAL A 61 18.17 -9.40 7.11
C VAL A 61 18.20 -10.49 6.04
N SER A 62 17.09 -11.22 5.91
CA SER A 62 16.85 -12.15 4.80
C SER A 62 15.62 -11.76 4.00
N ILE A 63 15.57 -12.16 2.73
CA ILE A 63 14.43 -11.93 1.83
C ILE A 63 13.74 -13.26 1.61
N ASP A 64 12.42 -13.27 1.76
CA ASP A 64 11.55 -14.43 1.64
C ASP A 64 10.53 -14.18 0.53
N PHE A 65 10.64 -14.93 -0.55
CA PHE A 65 9.77 -14.81 -1.70
C PHE A 65 9.46 -16.20 -2.23
N ASP A 66 8.31 -16.34 -2.90
CA ASP A 66 7.94 -17.58 -3.57
C ASP A 66 8.69 -17.68 -4.92
N GLU A 67 9.25 -18.85 -5.23
CA GLU A 67 9.92 -19.08 -6.51
C GLU A 67 8.94 -18.98 -7.70
N ASP A 68 7.67 -19.32 -7.49
CA ASP A 68 6.64 -19.16 -8.51
C ASP A 68 6.31 -17.68 -8.77
N ASP A 69 6.34 -16.85 -7.72
CA ASP A 69 6.21 -15.40 -7.85
C ASP A 69 7.38 -14.81 -8.65
N LEU A 70 8.60 -15.29 -8.44
CA LEU A 70 9.78 -14.83 -9.19
C LEU A 70 9.62 -15.07 -10.70
N LYS A 71 8.94 -16.15 -11.11
CA LYS A 71 8.67 -16.47 -12.53
C LYS A 71 7.75 -15.45 -13.20
N ASN A 72 7.03 -14.61 -12.44
CA ASN A 72 6.22 -13.53 -13.00
C ASN A 72 7.07 -12.40 -13.60
N ILE A 73 8.37 -12.30 -13.27
CA ILE A 73 9.26 -11.31 -13.87
C ILE A 73 9.52 -11.65 -15.35
N PRO A 74 9.22 -10.74 -16.31
CA PRO A 74 9.48 -10.99 -17.72
C PRO A 74 10.98 -11.19 -18.02
N LYS A 75 11.30 -12.30 -18.68
CA LYS A 75 12.67 -12.67 -19.06
C LYS A 75 13.26 -11.83 -20.20
N THR A 76 12.41 -11.21 -21.01
CA THR A 76 12.81 -10.43 -22.19
C THR A 76 11.99 -9.14 -22.29
N GLY A 77 12.56 -8.13 -22.97
CA GLY A 77 11.90 -6.84 -23.18
C GLY A 77 11.91 -5.95 -21.94
N GLY A 78 11.52 -4.69 -22.12
CA GLY A 78 11.44 -3.71 -21.04
C GLY A 78 10.15 -3.88 -20.22
N PHE A 79 10.24 -3.65 -18.92
CA PHE A 79 9.07 -3.55 -18.04
C PHE A 79 9.37 -2.60 -16.89
N ILE A 80 8.32 -2.14 -16.21
CA ILE A 80 8.43 -1.30 -15.03
C ILE A 80 8.02 -2.15 -13.82
N ALA A 81 8.94 -2.40 -12.89
CA ALA A 81 8.59 -2.96 -11.59
C ALA A 81 8.18 -1.84 -10.65
N ILE A 82 6.98 -1.91 -10.09
CA ILE A 82 6.49 -0.95 -9.09
C ILE A 82 6.42 -1.61 -7.72
N ALA A 83 6.87 -0.90 -6.68
CA ALA A 83 6.86 -1.45 -5.33
C ALA A 83 6.47 -0.45 -4.26
N ASN A 84 5.87 -0.95 -3.18
CA ASN A 84 5.70 -0.20 -1.92
C ASN A 84 7.01 -0.17 -1.11
N HIS A 85 7.12 0.75 -0.14
CA HIS A 85 8.41 1.02 0.49
C HIS A 85 8.41 1.12 2.04
N PRO A 86 8.10 0.04 2.78
CA PRO A 86 7.96 0.07 4.25
C PRO A 86 9.18 0.41 5.13
N TYR A 87 10.42 0.22 4.68
CA TYR A 87 11.68 0.27 5.44
C TYR A 87 12.72 1.26 4.89
N GLY A 88 12.72 1.58 3.60
CA GLY A 88 13.56 2.61 2.96
C GLY A 88 14.88 2.11 2.35
N GLY A 89 15.86 1.72 3.17
CA GLY A 89 17.14 1.27 2.61
C GLY A 89 17.10 -0.18 2.13
N ILE A 90 16.40 -1.02 2.89
CA ILE A 90 16.53 -2.47 2.80
C ILE A 90 15.79 -3.02 1.58
N GLU A 91 14.62 -2.49 1.23
CA GLU A 91 13.87 -2.95 0.05
C GLU A 91 14.43 -2.38 -1.23
N GLY A 92 15.15 -1.25 -1.18
CA GLY A 92 15.95 -0.81 -2.33
C GLY A 92 16.96 -1.88 -2.71
N LEU A 93 17.68 -2.42 -1.72
CA LEU A 93 18.62 -3.53 -1.90
C LEU A 93 17.89 -4.82 -2.32
N ALA A 94 16.77 -5.15 -1.67
CA ALA A 94 15.99 -6.34 -2.00
C ALA A 94 15.43 -6.29 -3.43
N LEU A 95 14.94 -5.13 -3.88
CA LEU A 95 14.42 -4.93 -5.23
C LEU A 95 15.53 -5.06 -6.28
N VAL A 96 16.71 -4.49 -6.03
CA VAL A 96 17.88 -4.70 -6.89
C VAL A 96 18.18 -6.20 -7.01
N LYS A 97 18.27 -6.91 -5.88
CA LYS A 97 18.55 -8.35 -5.86
C LYS A 97 17.51 -9.15 -6.64
N LEU A 98 16.22 -8.97 -6.33
CA LEU A 98 15.13 -9.71 -6.96
C LEU A 98 15.06 -9.50 -8.47
N LEU A 99 15.20 -8.25 -8.93
CA LEU A 99 15.18 -7.97 -10.37
C LEU A 99 16.40 -8.56 -11.07
N CYS A 100 17.59 -8.39 -10.50
CA CYS A 100 18.84 -8.82 -11.13
C CYS A 100 19.05 -10.34 -11.11
N MET A 101 18.38 -11.07 -10.23
CA MET A 101 18.31 -12.53 -10.27
C MET A 101 17.70 -13.05 -11.59
N VAL A 102 16.79 -12.29 -12.21
CA VAL A 102 16.14 -12.66 -13.47
C VAL A 102 16.66 -11.85 -14.65
N ARG A 103 16.99 -10.57 -14.42
CA ARG A 103 17.38 -9.57 -15.43
C ARG A 103 18.62 -8.81 -14.95
N PRO A 104 19.84 -9.33 -15.19
CA PRO A 104 21.09 -8.76 -14.66
C PRO A 104 21.34 -7.28 -15.01
N GLU A 105 20.74 -6.80 -16.10
CA GLU A 105 20.82 -5.43 -16.57
C GLU A 105 19.83 -4.47 -15.91
N ALA A 106 18.88 -4.99 -15.11
CA ALA A 106 17.84 -4.21 -14.48
C ALA A 106 18.40 -3.10 -13.59
N LYS A 107 17.69 -1.98 -13.54
CA LYS A 107 18.07 -0.82 -12.72
C LYS A 107 16.92 -0.37 -11.85
N VAL A 108 17.23 0.36 -10.78
CA VAL A 108 16.27 0.96 -9.88
C VAL A 108 16.39 2.48 -9.94
N MET A 109 15.25 3.14 -10.04
CA MET A 109 15.13 4.59 -10.00
C MET A 109 15.39 5.09 -8.58
N VAL A 110 16.39 5.95 -8.41
CA VAL A 110 16.83 6.46 -7.10
C VAL A 110 17.18 7.94 -7.13
N ASN A 111 17.29 8.55 -5.95
CA ASN A 111 17.87 9.89 -5.81
C ASN A 111 19.39 9.85 -6.10
N PHE A 112 19.94 10.94 -6.62
CA PHE A 112 21.38 11.17 -6.86
C PHE A 112 22.29 10.82 -5.69
N ILE A 113 21.82 10.97 -4.43
CA ILE A 113 22.61 10.60 -3.25
C ILE A 113 22.99 9.11 -3.27
N LEU A 114 22.06 8.23 -3.65
CA LEU A 114 22.30 6.79 -3.68
C LEU A 114 23.25 6.37 -4.80
N LYS A 115 23.29 7.12 -5.91
CA LYS A 115 24.25 6.87 -7.00
C LYS A 115 25.71 7.13 -6.59
N LYS A 116 25.96 7.82 -5.48
CA LYS A 116 27.31 8.01 -4.93
C LYS A 116 27.91 6.73 -4.33
N ILE A 117 27.13 5.66 -4.15
CA ILE A 117 27.60 4.36 -3.67
C ILE A 117 28.20 3.60 -4.86
N PRO A 118 29.53 3.54 -5.03
CA PRO A 118 30.16 3.06 -6.27
C PRO A 118 29.80 1.61 -6.56
N ASN A 119 29.79 0.78 -5.50
CA ASN A 119 29.50 -0.65 -5.54
C ASN A 119 28.10 -0.98 -6.08
N LEU A 120 27.17 -0.01 -6.06
CA LEU A 120 25.78 -0.16 -6.53
C LEU A 120 25.40 0.80 -7.67
N SER A 121 26.31 1.69 -8.06
CA SER A 121 26.02 2.81 -8.96
C SER A 121 25.50 2.37 -10.33
N GLU A 122 25.92 1.20 -10.81
CA GLU A 122 25.48 0.62 -12.08
C GLU A 122 24.03 0.13 -12.06
N PHE A 123 23.51 -0.23 -10.88
CA PHE A 123 22.11 -0.66 -10.69
C PHE A 123 21.15 0.52 -10.57
N PHE A 124 21.65 1.75 -10.62
CA PHE A 124 20.88 2.94 -10.28
C PHE A 124 20.72 3.92 -11.46
N VAL A 125 19.48 4.31 -11.71
CA VAL A 125 19.15 5.46 -12.56
C VAL A 125 18.82 6.64 -11.65
N ALA A 126 19.72 7.62 -11.61
CA ALA A 126 19.53 8.80 -10.78
C ALA A 126 18.53 9.76 -11.42
N VAL A 127 17.57 10.18 -10.62
CA VAL A 127 16.51 11.12 -11.00
C VAL A 127 16.28 12.11 -9.86
N ASN A 128 15.79 13.31 -10.18
CA ASN A 128 15.16 14.22 -9.19
C ASN A 128 13.66 14.33 -9.50
N PRO A 129 12.87 13.26 -9.33
CA PRO A 129 11.49 13.26 -9.79
C PRO A 129 10.56 14.01 -8.81
N PHE A 130 11.10 14.48 -7.66
CA PHE A 130 10.35 14.97 -6.51
C PHE A 130 10.79 16.35 -6.00
N GLU A 131 11.75 17.02 -6.66
CA GLU A 131 11.97 18.46 -6.51
C GLU A 131 11.22 19.20 -7.62
N ASN A 132 10.78 20.44 -7.35
CA ASN A 132 10.05 21.27 -8.31
C ASN A 132 10.70 21.18 -9.70
N VAL A 133 9.87 20.91 -10.71
CA VAL A 133 10.20 20.60 -12.13
C VAL A 133 11.00 21.73 -12.85
N GLN A 134 11.48 22.73 -12.12
CA GLN A 134 12.27 23.86 -12.61
C GLN A 134 13.76 23.55 -12.81
N HIS A 135 14.29 22.40 -12.38
CA HIS A 135 15.68 22.03 -12.62
C HIS A 135 15.84 21.06 -13.82
N SER A 136 16.69 21.43 -14.78
CA SER A 136 16.97 20.67 -16.02
C SER A 136 17.47 19.24 -15.78
N SER A 137 18.01 18.95 -14.59
CA SER A 137 18.50 17.63 -14.17
C SER A 137 17.38 16.60 -13.90
N SER A 138 16.15 17.02 -13.60
CA SER A 138 15.00 16.12 -13.41
C SER A 138 14.49 15.58 -14.75
N ILE A 139 14.49 16.42 -15.78
CA ILE A 139 14.00 16.10 -17.13
C ILE A 139 14.96 15.12 -17.81
N SER A 140 16.27 15.31 -17.66
CA SER A 140 17.28 14.42 -18.24
C SER A 140 17.22 13.01 -17.62
N GLY A 141 17.01 12.89 -16.32
CA GLY A 141 16.89 11.59 -15.64
C GLY A 141 15.66 10.78 -16.06
N LEU A 142 14.50 11.45 -16.21
CA LEU A 142 13.28 10.80 -16.70
C LEU A 142 13.40 10.38 -18.17
N LYS A 143 14.05 11.20 -19.00
CA LYS A 143 14.35 10.85 -20.39
C LYS A 143 15.26 9.63 -20.47
N ALA A 144 16.37 9.63 -19.71
CA ALA A 144 17.27 8.49 -19.64
C ALA A 144 16.57 7.20 -19.18
N THR A 145 15.67 7.31 -18.19
CA THR A 145 14.85 6.19 -17.75
C THR A 145 13.96 5.66 -18.88
N PHE A 146 13.31 6.56 -19.61
CA PHE A 146 12.46 6.19 -20.74
C PHE A 146 13.27 5.50 -21.85
N ASP A 147 14.43 6.03 -22.20
CA ASP A 147 15.30 5.48 -23.24
C ASP A 147 15.79 4.07 -22.87
N LEU A 148 16.14 3.84 -21.60
CA LEU A 148 16.50 2.51 -21.06
C LEU A 148 15.33 1.52 -21.14
N LEU A 149 14.13 1.96 -20.77
CA LEU A 149 12.93 1.13 -20.86
C LEU A 149 12.67 0.70 -22.30
N GLN A 150 12.79 1.62 -23.26
CA GLN A 150 12.60 1.33 -24.68
C GLN A 150 13.71 0.44 -25.27
N SER A 151 14.93 0.48 -24.73
CA SER A 151 16.01 -0.43 -25.12
C SER A 151 15.88 -1.84 -24.52
N GLY A 152 14.84 -2.08 -23.72
CA GLY A 152 14.56 -3.38 -23.11
C GLY A 152 15.08 -3.52 -21.68
N THR A 153 15.68 -2.49 -21.10
CA THR A 153 16.20 -2.52 -19.72
C THR A 153 15.06 -2.35 -18.72
N PRO A 154 14.83 -3.31 -17.80
CA PRO A 154 13.79 -3.17 -16.79
C PRO A 154 14.14 -2.11 -15.75
N ILE A 155 13.14 -1.34 -15.31
CA ILE A 155 13.32 -0.32 -14.27
C ILE A 155 12.40 -0.57 -13.07
N GLY A 156 12.99 -0.74 -11.89
CA GLY A 156 12.31 -0.74 -10.60
C GLY A 156 12.05 0.68 -10.09
N ILE A 157 10.85 0.94 -9.58
CA ILE A 157 10.42 2.26 -9.11
C ILE A 157 9.62 2.11 -7.81
N PHE A 158 9.96 2.93 -6.81
CA PHE A 158 9.13 3.16 -5.62
C PHE A 158 8.30 4.43 -5.85
N PRO A 159 7.01 4.34 -6.25
CA PRO A 159 6.32 5.49 -6.83
C PRO A 159 5.99 6.60 -5.83
N ALA A 160 5.98 6.29 -4.52
CA ALA A 160 5.76 7.26 -3.46
C ALA A 160 6.94 8.23 -3.26
N GLY A 161 8.16 7.82 -3.64
CA GLY A 161 9.38 8.63 -3.44
C GLY A 161 9.83 8.78 -1.97
N GLU A 162 9.07 8.22 -1.03
CA GLU A 162 9.36 8.18 0.40
C GLU A 162 8.85 6.86 0.99
N VAL A 163 9.31 6.53 2.21
CA VAL A 163 8.92 5.27 2.86
C VAL A 163 7.46 5.25 3.28
N SER A 164 6.83 4.07 3.40
CA SER A 164 5.45 3.93 3.87
C SER A 164 5.29 4.53 5.28
N THR A 165 4.12 5.11 5.53
CA THR A 165 3.76 5.73 6.82
C THR A 165 2.42 5.23 7.31
N PHE A 166 2.18 5.31 8.62
CA PHE A 166 0.85 5.12 9.16
C PHE A 166 -0.09 6.20 8.62
N SER A 167 -1.13 5.78 7.90
CA SER A 167 -2.22 6.65 7.45
C SER A 167 -3.29 6.68 8.52
N LEU A 168 -3.55 7.85 9.11
CA LEU A 168 -4.60 8.02 10.12
C LEU A 168 -5.99 7.68 9.56
N ASP A 169 -6.25 8.04 8.31
CA ASP A 169 -7.55 7.81 7.64
C ASP A 169 -7.82 6.33 7.37
N LYS A 170 -6.76 5.56 7.06
CA LYS A 170 -6.86 4.12 6.74
C LYS A 170 -6.53 3.20 7.91
N GLN A 171 -6.05 3.76 9.04
CA GLN A 171 -5.52 3.04 10.21
C GLN A 171 -4.49 1.95 9.88
N GLU A 172 -3.78 2.10 8.77
CA GLU A 172 -2.84 1.11 8.24
C GLU A 172 -1.55 1.78 7.76
N ILE A 173 -0.47 0.99 7.69
CA ILE A 173 0.82 1.45 7.16
C ILE A 173 0.81 1.27 5.66
N THR A 174 0.79 2.38 4.94
CA THR A 174 0.73 2.40 3.48
C THR A 174 1.56 3.56 2.95
N ASP A 175 1.95 3.48 1.70
CA ASP A 175 2.67 4.55 1.03
C ASP A 175 1.82 5.83 1.02
N ARG A 176 2.46 7.00 0.96
CA ARG A 176 1.75 8.21 0.57
C ARG A 176 1.26 8.11 -0.88
N LEU A 177 0.46 9.08 -1.33
CA LEU A 177 0.00 9.11 -2.71
C LEU A 177 1.17 8.96 -3.68
N TRP A 178 1.03 8.05 -4.64
CA TRP A 178 2.08 7.79 -5.62
C TRP A 178 2.22 8.98 -6.56
N HIS A 179 3.46 9.34 -6.89
CA HIS A 179 3.75 10.59 -7.55
C HIS A 179 3.26 10.59 -9.02
N PRO A 180 2.51 11.61 -9.47
CA PRO A 180 1.91 11.63 -10.82
C PRO A 180 2.92 11.48 -11.97
N VAL A 181 4.17 11.93 -11.79
CA VAL A 181 5.24 11.78 -12.80
C VAL A 181 5.50 10.31 -13.14
N VAL A 182 5.43 9.41 -12.16
CA VAL A 182 5.61 7.97 -12.40
C VAL A 182 4.49 7.43 -13.27
N GLY A 183 3.26 7.85 -13.01
CA GLY A 183 2.13 7.43 -13.84
C GLY A 183 2.23 7.98 -15.27
N LYS A 184 2.74 9.20 -15.48
CA LYS A 184 3.01 9.74 -16.82
C LYS A 184 4.07 8.91 -17.55
N LEU A 185 5.13 8.51 -16.85
CA LEU A 185 6.16 7.63 -17.39
C LEU A 185 5.58 6.29 -17.82
N ILE A 186 4.78 5.63 -16.95
CA ILE A 186 4.13 4.35 -17.24
C ILE A 186 3.21 4.46 -18.47
N ALA A 187 2.31 5.44 -18.47
CA ALA A 187 1.37 5.66 -19.57
C ALA A 187 2.08 5.93 -20.90
N ARG A 188 3.22 6.64 -20.88
CA ARG A 188 4.02 6.92 -22.06
C ARG A 188 4.85 5.72 -22.52
N ALA A 189 5.39 4.94 -21.58
CA ALA A 189 6.25 3.79 -21.89
C ALA A 189 5.48 2.67 -22.59
N LYS A 190 4.20 2.48 -22.24
CA LYS A 190 3.34 1.42 -22.81
C LYS A 190 3.96 0.02 -22.67
N LEU A 191 4.72 -0.18 -21.59
CA LEU A 191 5.35 -1.44 -21.25
C LEU A 191 4.57 -2.13 -20.13
N PRO A 192 4.71 -3.46 -19.98
CA PRO A 192 4.15 -4.17 -18.85
C PRO A 192 4.63 -3.59 -17.51
N VAL A 193 3.74 -3.60 -16.53
CA VAL A 193 4.04 -3.21 -15.14
C VAL A 193 3.97 -4.43 -14.24
N VAL A 194 5.03 -4.71 -13.50
CA VAL A 194 5.12 -5.82 -12.54
C VAL A 194 4.95 -5.27 -11.13
N PRO A 195 3.82 -5.54 -10.44
CA PRO A 195 3.63 -5.11 -9.06
C PRO A 195 4.43 -6.02 -8.11
N ILE A 196 5.18 -5.40 -7.19
CA ILE A 196 5.97 -6.09 -6.16
C ILE A 196 5.56 -5.53 -4.79
N TYR A 197 5.14 -6.41 -3.90
CA TYR A 197 4.73 -6.04 -2.55
C TYR A 197 5.75 -6.51 -1.53
N PHE A 198 6.34 -5.57 -0.79
CA PHE A 198 7.14 -5.83 0.39
C PHE A 198 6.24 -5.76 1.62
N HIS A 199 6.10 -6.87 2.32
CA HIS A 199 5.38 -6.92 3.59
C HIS A 199 6.27 -6.44 4.73
N GLY A 200 5.75 -5.53 5.54
CA GLY A 200 6.50 -5.03 6.67
C GLY A 200 6.10 -3.65 7.15
N ASN A 201 6.74 -3.23 8.24
CA ASN A 201 6.66 -1.87 8.74
C ASN A 201 7.93 -1.46 9.49
N ASN A 202 8.26 -0.17 9.44
CA ASN A 202 9.17 0.43 10.40
C ASN A 202 8.53 0.45 11.80
N GLY A 203 9.35 0.32 12.85
CA GLY A 203 8.87 0.16 14.22
C GLY A 203 8.04 1.34 14.71
N VAL A 204 7.23 1.14 15.76
CA VAL A 204 6.29 2.13 16.34
C VAL A 204 6.91 3.52 16.52
N LEU A 205 8.17 3.60 16.96
CA LEU A 205 8.88 4.86 17.19
C LEU A 205 9.21 5.64 15.88
N PHE A 206 9.39 4.96 14.74
CA PHE A 206 9.54 5.60 13.42
C PHE A 206 8.23 6.27 12.96
N ASN A 207 7.09 5.62 13.23
CA ASN A 207 5.77 6.18 12.92
C ASN A 207 5.42 7.35 13.86
N ILE A 208 5.81 7.29 15.14
CA ILE A 208 5.61 8.40 16.09
C ILE A 208 6.37 9.67 15.67
N LEU A 209 7.62 9.53 15.21
CA LEU A 209 8.43 10.67 14.77
C LEU A 209 7.92 11.33 13.48
N SER A 210 7.08 10.63 12.70
CA SER A 210 6.39 11.19 11.52
C SER A 210 5.36 12.27 11.88
N PHE A 211 4.85 12.25 13.12
CA PHE A 211 3.94 13.27 13.65
C PHE A 211 4.66 14.51 14.21
N ILE A 212 5.99 14.46 14.38
CA ILE A 212 6.77 15.55 15.00
C ILE A 212 7.38 16.47 13.93
N HIS A 213 8.14 15.95 12.96
CA HIS A 213 8.62 16.73 11.80
C HIS A 213 9.20 15.81 10.69
N PRO A 214 8.95 16.07 9.39
CA PRO A 214 9.45 15.23 8.28
C PRO A 214 10.96 15.01 8.23
N THR A 215 11.78 15.99 8.64
CA THR A 215 13.25 15.85 8.65
C THR A 215 13.78 14.96 9.79
N LEU A 216 13.11 14.94 10.95
CA LEU A 216 13.45 14.04 12.08
C LEU A 216 13.14 12.57 11.73
N ARG A 217 12.16 12.34 10.86
CA ARG A 217 11.83 11.03 10.30
C ARG A 217 12.94 10.51 9.36
N THR A 218 13.34 11.30 8.36
CA THR A 218 14.47 10.93 7.47
C THR A 218 15.74 10.68 8.26
N ALA A 219 15.92 11.44 9.34
CA ALA A 219 17.03 11.27 10.25
C ALA A 219 17.08 9.91 10.99
N LYS A 220 15.94 9.26 11.23
CA LYS A 220 15.91 7.99 11.99
C LYS A 220 16.07 6.72 11.13
N LEU A 221 15.95 6.85 9.80
CA LEU A 221 16.11 5.75 8.85
C LEU A 221 17.39 4.93 9.03
N PRO A 222 18.57 5.53 9.32
CA PRO A 222 19.79 4.75 9.47
C PRO A 222 19.79 3.86 10.72
N SER A 223 19.22 4.34 11.83
CA SER A 223 19.01 3.54 13.04
C SER A 223 18.01 2.40 12.83
N GLU A 224 16.94 2.62 12.05
CA GLU A 224 16.00 1.56 11.70
C GLU A 224 16.66 0.50 10.81
N PHE A 225 17.51 0.88 9.85
CA PHE A 225 18.24 -0.03 8.97
C PHE A 225 19.08 -1.05 9.76
N LEU A 226 19.73 -0.61 10.84
CA LEU A 226 20.60 -1.45 11.66
C LEU A 226 19.85 -2.24 12.75
N ASN A 227 18.62 -1.84 13.08
CA ASN A 227 17.82 -2.46 14.14
C ASN A 227 16.90 -3.59 13.61
N LYS A 228 17.24 -4.19 12.47
CA LYS A 228 16.45 -5.27 11.82
C LYS A 228 17.12 -6.64 11.86
N GLN A 229 17.99 -6.88 12.84
CA GLN A 229 18.61 -8.19 13.00
C GLN A 229 17.54 -9.28 13.18
N GLY A 230 17.60 -10.32 12.36
CA GLY A 230 16.62 -11.41 12.33
C GLY A 230 15.36 -11.12 11.51
N LEU A 231 15.27 -9.98 10.82
CA LEU A 231 14.12 -9.66 9.98
C LEU A 231 14.12 -10.54 8.72
N LYS A 232 13.01 -11.23 8.50
CA LYS A 232 12.70 -11.93 7.25
C LYS A 232 11.68 -11.10 6.48
N ILE A 233 12.13 -10.40 5.43
CA ILE A 233 11.27 -9.56 4.58
C ILE A 233 10.50 -10.44 3.62
N LYS A 234 9.19 -10.55 3.83
CA LYS A 234 8.31 -11.29 2.92
C LYS A 234 7.97 -10.43 1.72
N VAL A 235 8.09 -11.01 0.53
CA VAL A 235 7.84 -10.35 -0.74
C VAL A 235 6.83 -11.17 -1.56
N ARG A 236 5.98 -10.47 -2.30
CA ARG A 236 5.11 -11.05 -3.32
C ARG A 236 5.32 -10.33 -4.64
N ILE A 237 5.39 -11.08 -5.73
CA ILE A 237 5.61 -10.55 -7.07
C ILE A 237 4.40 -10.94 -7.91
N GLY A 238 3.58 -9.95 -8.27
CA GLY A 238 2.39 -10.18 -9.06
C GLY A 238 2.67 -10.36 -10.54
N LYS A 239 1.65 -10.82 -11.27
CA LYS A 239 1.71 -11.00 -12.72
C LYS A 239 1.91 -9.66 -13.45
N PRO A 240 2.63 -9.63 -14.58
CA PRO A 240 2.76 -8.44 -15.40
C PRO A 240 1.40 -7.93 -15.86
N ILE A 241 1.19 -6.63 -15.69
CA ILE A 241 -0.02 -5.92 -16.12
C ILE A 241 0.30 -5.21 -17.42
N ASN A 242 -0.38 -5.57 -18.49
CA ASN A 242 -0.30 -4.85 -19.75
C ASN A 242 -1.11 -3.55 -19.68
N ILE A 243 -0.42 -2.41 -19.86
CA ILE A 243 -1.04 -1.09 -19.71
C ILE A 243 -2.02 -0.77 -20.83
N GLU A 244 -1.84 -1.37 -22.00
CA GLU A 244 -2.72 -1.14 -23.14
C GLU A 244 -4.14 -1.71 -22.93
N ASP A 245 -4.29 -2.69 -22.04
CA ASP A 245 -5.57 -3.36 -21.72
C ASP A 245 -6.41 -2.57 -20.69
N ILE A 246 -5.88 -1.48 -20.14
CA ILE A 246 -6.54 -0.68 -19.10
C ILE A 246 -7.38 0.43 -19.74
N SER A 247 -8.69 0.45 -19.47
CA SER A 247 -9.64 1.41 -20.05
C SER A 247 -9.31 2.89 -19.76
N TYR A 248 -8.72 3.18 -18.59
CA TYR A 248 -8.30 4.51 -18.17
C TYR A 248 -6.79 4.74 -18.24
N LYS A 249 -6.08 4.04 -19.14
CA LYS A 249 -4.62 4.20 -19.35
C LYS A 249 -4.16 5.64 -19.60
N ASN A 250 -5.02 6.48 -20.18
CA ASN A 250 -4.74 7.90 -20.42
C ASN A 250 -4.97 8.81 -19.20
N ASN A 251 -5.68 8.32 -18.18
CA ASN A 251 -5.84 9.03 -16.91
C ASN A 251 -4.77 8.56 -15.92
N THR A 252 -3.69 9.34 -15.85
CA THR A 252 -2.53 9.01 -15.03
C THR A 252 -2.85 8.74 -13.56
N ASN A 253 -3.76 9.50 -12.96
CA ASN A 253 -4.10 9.34 -11.54
C ASN A 253 -4.86 8.01 -11.31
N LYS A 254 -5.90 7.75 -12.12
CA LYS A 254 -6.65 6.48 -12.04
C LYS A 254 -5.77 5.27 -12.32
N LEU A 255 -4.83 5.39 -13.27
CA LEU A 255 -3.86 4.35 -13.57
C LEU A 255 -2.97 4.06 -12.34
N LEU A 256 -2.44 5.09 -11.69
CA LEU A 256 -1.63 4.92 -10.48
C LEU A 256 -2.43 4.32 -9.33
N ASP A 257 -3.66 4.77 -9.11
CA ASP A 257 -4.52 4.23 -8.05
C ASP A 257 -4.81 2.74 -8.27
N PHE A 258 -5.09 2.33 -9.50
CA PHE A 258 -5.27 0.93 -9.87
C PHE A 258 -4.00 0.10 -9.63
N LEU A 259 -2.85 0.58 -10.12
CA LEU A 259 -1.57 -0.10 -9.96
C LEU A 259 -1.18 -0.23 -8.48
N ARG A 260 -1.47 0.80 -7.68
CA ARG A 260 -1.31 0.77 -6.23
C ARG A 260 -2.22 -0.27 -5.61
N ALA A 261 -3.51 -0.26 -5.91
CA ALA A 261 -4.46 -1.23 -5.37
C ALA A 261 -4.04 -2.67 -5.71
N ARG A 262 -3.60 -2.93 -6.95
CA ARG A 262 -3.05 -4.22 -7.38
C ARG A 262 -1.81 -4.63 -6.59
N THR A 263 -0.91 -3.69 -6.31
CA THR A 263 0.30 -3.95 -5.52
C THR A 263 -0.05 -4.32 -4.08
N TYR A 264 -0.92 -3.55 -3.42
CA TYR A 264 -1.32 -3.84 -2.04
C TYR A 264 -2.17 -5.11 -1.90
N ALA A 265 -2.96 -5.46 -2.91
CA ALA A 265 -3.75 -6.69 -2.91
C ALA A 265 -2.87 -7.96 -2.80
N LEU A 266 -1.61 -7.92 -3.24
CA LEU A 266 -0.65 -9.02 -3.07
C LEU A 266 -0.35 -9.34 -1.60
N GLY A 267 -0.55 -8.37 -0.69
CA GLY A 267 -0.30 -8.51 0.74
C GLY A 267 -1.41 -9.20 1.53
N THR A 268 -2.61 -9.36 0.95
CA THR A 268 -3.83 -9.79 1.68
C THR A 268 -3.69 -11.16 2.36
N GLY A 269 -2.95 -12.11 1.78
CA GLY A 269 -2.65 -13.41 2.40
C GLY A 269 -1.48 -13.43 3.40
N LEU A 270 -0.70 -12.35 3.49
CA LEU A 270 0.46 -12.25 4.41
C LEU A 270 0.08 -11.73 5.80
N ASP A 271 -1.00 -10.95 5.90
CA ASP A 271 -1.49 -10.38 7.16
C ASP A 271 -2.20 -11.43 8.04
N GLU A 272 -2.75 -12.49 7.45
CA GLU A 272 -3.44 -13.57 8.18
C GLU A 272 -2.49 -14.39 9.06
N GLU A 273 -1.27 -14.67 8.58
CA GLU A 273 -0.24 -15.40 9.35
C GLU A 273 0.17 -14.65 10.64
N ARG A 274 0.13 -13.31 10.64
CA ARG A 274 0.46 -12.48 11.80
C ARG A 274 -0.68 -12.37 12.81
N LYS A 275 -1.94 -12.47 12.37
CA LYS A 275 -3.11 -12.41 13.27
C LYS A 275 -3.17 -13.62 14.22
N LEU A 276 -2.62 -14.77 13.81
CA LEU A 276 -2.58 -16.01 14.59
C LEU A 276 -1.53 -15.99 15.73
N PHE A 277 -0.43 -15.24 15.60
CA PHE A 277 0.75 -15.40 16.47
C PHE A 277 1.26 -14.14 17.19
N ASN A 278 0.46 -13.08 17.33
CA ASN A 278 0.92 -11.84 17.96
C ASN A 278 0.51 -11.75 19.46
N PRO A 279 1.44 -11.75 20.44
CA PRO A 279 1.12 -11.61 21.87
C PRO A 279 0.57 -10.23 22.26
N ILE A 280 0.59 -9.26 21.35
CA ILE A 280 -0.07 -7.94 21.50
C ILE A 280 -1.61 -8.07 21.48
N ASN A 281 -2.15 -9.20 21.00
CA ASN A 281 -3.59 -9.50 21.14
C ASN A 281 -4.04 -9.78 22.58
N LEU A 282 -3.12 -9.89 23.56
CA LEU A 282 -3.51 -9.91 24.97
C LEU A 282 -3.97 -8.53 25.48
N PHE A 283 -3.54 -7.43 24.85
CA PHE A 283 -3.82 -6.06 25.30
C PHE A 283 -4.66 -5.23 24.34
N LYS A 284 -5.05 -5.76 23.17
CA LYS A 284 -6.25 -5.26 22.50
C LYS A 284 -7.41 -5.56 23.42
N ILE A 285 -8.01 -4.52 24.00
CA ILE A 285 -9.36 -4.63 24.56
C ILE A 285 -10.21 -5.20 23.42
N LYS A 286 -10.47 -6.51 23.44
CA LYS A 286 -11.54 -7.10 22.63
C LYS A 286 -12.76 -6.34 23.10
N LYS A 287 -13.21 -5.35 22.31
CA LYS A 287 -14.50 -4.72 22.56
C LYS A 287 -15.46 -5.89 22.69
N LYS A 288 -16.00 -6.08 23.90
CA LYS A 288 -17.00 -7.14 24.09
C LYS A 288 -18.08 -6.84 23.06
N PRO A 289 -18.42 -7.81 22.20
CA PRO A 289 -19.44 -7.59 21.20
C PRO A 289 -20.69 -7.05 21.90
N GLU A 290 -21.23 -5.94 21.38
CA GLU A 290 -22.49 -5.44 21.89
C GLU A 290 -23.58 -6.49 21.68
N GLN A 291 -24.55 -6.53 22.59
CA GLN A 291 -25.74 -7.36 22.40
C GLN A 291 -26.44 -6.90 21.13
N ILE A 292 -26.63 -7.85 20.20
CA ILE A 292 -27.37 -7.59 18.96
C ILE A 292 -28.78 -7.18 19.33
N ILE A 293 -29.33 -6.19 18.64
CA ILE A 293 -30.69 -5.73 18.89
C ILE A 293 -31.70 -6.89 18.75
N GLU A 294 -32.79 -6.80 19.51
CA GLU A 294 -33.91 -7.75 19.39
C GLU A 294 -34.54 -7.69 17.98
N GLU A 295 -35.12 -8.81 17.57
CA GLU A 295 -35.86 -8.96 16.30
C GLU A 295 -36.88 -7.83 16.15
N THR A 296 -36.93 -7.24 14.95
CA THR A 296 -37.91 -6.20 14.65
C THR A 296 -39.30 -6.82 14.65
N ASP A 297 -40.28 -6.14 15.25
CA ASP A 297 -41.67 -6.62 15.29
C ASP A 297 -42.16 -7.00 13.89
N ARG A 298 -42.48 -8.30 13.73
CA ARG A 298 -42.83 -8.90 12.45
C ARG A 298 -44.04 -8.22 11.81
N ASN A 299 -44.99 -7.75 12.59
CA ASN A 299 -46.16 -7.05 12.05
C ASN A 299 -45.77 -5.74 11.35
N LYS A 300 -44.75 -5.04 11.85
CA LYS A 300 -44.25 -3.81 11.21
C LYS A 300 -43.54 -4.09 9.90
N ILE A 301 -42.78 -5.19 9.85
CA ILE A 301 -42.13 -5.65 8.62
C ILE A 301 -43.19 -6.00 7.57
N VAL A 302 -44.20 -6.80 7.95
CA VAL A 302 -45.29 -7.19 7.03
C VAL A 302 -46.04 -5.96 6.51
N GLN A 303 -46.36 -5.00 7.37
CA GLN A 303 -47.00 -3.74 6.97
C GLN A 303 -46.16 -2.90 6.00
N GLU A 304 -44.83 -2.94 6.11
CA GLU A 304 -43.95 -2.30 5.13
C GLU A 304 -43.99 -3.06 3.80
N VAL A 305 -43.85 -4.40 3.82
CA VAL A 305 -43.90 -5.24 2.60
C VAL A 305 -45.20 -5.01 1.82
N GLU A 306 -46.35 -4.96 2.50
CA GLU A 306 -47.66 -4.71 1.87
C GLU A 306 -47.74 -3.37 1.12
N ARG A 307 -46.94 -2.37 1.51
CA ARG A 307 -46.88 -1.05 0.86
C ARG A 307 -45.88 -0.98 -0.30
N LEU A 308 -45.07 -2.03 -0.49
CA LEU A 308 -43.98 -2.06 -1.47
C LEU A 308 -44.36 -2.74 -2.79
N GLU A 309 -45.64 -2.93 -3.06
CA GLU A 309 -46.11 -3.61 -4.28
C GLU A 309 -45.51 -3.01 -5.56
N SER A 310 -45.37 -1.68 -5.64
CA SER A 310 -44.74 -1.00 -6.79
C SER A 310 -43.21 -1.17 -6.88
N PHE A 311 -42.56 -1.63 -5.81
CA PHE A 311 -41.12 -1.88 -5.74
C PHE A 311 -40.77 -3.37 -5.89
N ARG A 312 -41.77 -4.24 -6.08
CA ARG A 312 -41.55 -5.67 -6.32
C ARG A 312 -41.02 -5.88 -7.73
N VAL A 313 -39.83 -6.47 -7.83
CA VAL A 313 -39.15 -6.68 -9.10
C VAL A 313 -39.21 -8.12 -9.59
N TRP A 314 -39.46 -9.07 -8.70
CA TRP A 314 -39.54 -10.49 -9.06
C TRP A 314 -40.38 -11.30 -8.06
N VAL A 315 -40.98 -12.39 -8.53
CA VAL A 315 -41.65 -13.40 -7.70
C VAL A 315 -41.22 -14.79 -8.19
N GLU A 316 -40.70 -15.61 -7.29
CA GLU A 316 -40.35 -17.00 -7.55
C GLU A 316 -40.95 -17.88 -6.44
N LYS A 317 -42.03 -18.60 -6.77
CA LYS A 317 -42.81 -19.40 -5.81
C LYS A 317 -43.23 -18.54 -4.60
N LYS A 318 -42.70 -18.86 -3.43
CA LYS A 318 -42.97 -18.16 -2.16
C LYS A 318 -42.07 -16.96 -1.90
N TYR A 319 -41.04 -16.76 -2.72
CA TYR A 319 -40.08 -15.68 -2.57
C TYR A 319 -40.48 -14.48 -3.42
N GLU A 320 -40.43 -13.30 -2.80
CA GLU A 320 -40.63 -12.02 -3.47
C GLU A 320 -39.38 -11.18 -3.34
N VAL A 321 -38.97 -10.55 -4.44
CA VAL A 321 -37.77 -9.69 -4.47
C VAL A 321 -38.22 -8.26 -4.65
N TYR A 322 -37.74 -7.39 -3.78
CA TYR A 322 -38.04 -5.96 -3.79
C TYR A 322 -36.75 -5.18 -4.00
N ILE A 323 -36.83 -4.04 -4.68
CA ILE A 323 -35.77 -3.03 -4.73
C ILE A 323 -36.39 -1.68 -4.39
N THR A 324 -36.06 -1.13 -3.23
CA THR A 324 -36.71 0.09 -2.72
C THR A 324 -35.72 1.05 -2.06
N PRO A 325 -35.95 2.38 -2.13
CA PRO A 325 -35.22 3.35 -1.31
C PRO A 325 -35.46 3.12 0.18
N THR A 326 -34.45 3.45 0.99
CA THR A 326 -34.47 3.33 2.47
C THR A 326 -35.65 4.01 3.14
N ALA A 327 -36.12 5.14 2.61
CA ALA A 327 -37.23 5.91 3.19
C ALA A 327 -38.54 5.12 3.34
N ASN A 328 -38.73 4.07 2.52
CA ASN A 328 -39.96 3.26 2.53
C ASN A 328 -39.88 2.05 3.47
N ILE A 329 -38.71 1.75 4.02
CA ILE A 329 -38.41 0.49 4.71
C ILE A 329 -37.65 0.64 6.03
N PRO A 330 -38.01 1.58 6.93
CA PRO A 330 -37.25 1.78 8.17
C PRO A 330 -37.19 0.54 9.08
N ASN A 331 -38.27 -0.25 9.16
CA ASN A 331 -38.30 -1.46 9.99
C ASN A 331 -37.59 -2.65 9.29
N ILE A 332 -37.82 -2.83 7.99
CA ILE A 332 -37.08 -3.81 7.18
C ILE A 332 -35.58 -3.52 7.21
N LEU A 333 -35.14 -2.26 7.10
CA LEU A 333 -33.73 -1.90 7.14
C LEU A 333 -33.11 -2.19 8.52
N ARG A 334 -33.83 -1.88 9.60
CA ARG A 334 -33.42 -2.27 10.96
C ARG A 334 -33.22 -3.78 11.05
N GLU A 335 -34.12 -4.57 10.45
CA GLU A 335 -34.04 -6.02 10.45
C GLU A 335 -32.88 -6.54 9.58
N ILE A 336 -32.66 -5.96 8.41
CA ILE A 336 -31.50 -6.27 7.56
C ILE A 336 -30.20 -6.03 8.34
N GLY A 337 -30.06 -4.89 9.02
CA GLY A 337 -28.87 -4.60 9.82
C GLY A 337 -28.67 -5.56 10.99
N ARG A 338 -29.76 -6.05 11.60
CA ARG A 338 -29.71 -7.09 12.64
C ARG A 338 -29.23 -8.42 12.07
N LEU A 339 -29.83 -8.87 10.96
CA LEU A 339 -29.51 -10.14 10.30
C LEU A 339 -28.09 -10.15 9.72
N ARG A 340 -27.61 -9.01 9.19
CA ARG A 340 -26.22 -8.84 8.76
C ARG A 340 -25.25 -9.02 9.92
N GLU A 341 -25.48 -8.37 11.05
CA GLU A 341 -24.61 -8.53 12.22
C GLU A 341 -24.61 -9.97 12.74
N ILE A 342 -25.77 -10.66 12.75
CA ILE A 342 -25.84 -12.08 13.13
C ILE A 342 -24.98 -12.91 12.17
N THR A 343 -25.24 -12.80 10.87
CA THR A 343 -24.59 -13.61 9.83
C THR A 343 -23.08 -13.37 9.77
N PHE A 344 -22.65 -12.11 9.77
CA PHE A 344 -21.23 -11.78 9.70
C PHE A 344 -20.49 -12.12 11.00
N ARG A 345 -21.13 -11.98 12.17
CA ARG A 345 -20.49 -12.36 13.44
C ARG A 345 -20.28 -13.87 13.54
N GLU A 346 -21.18 -14.69 12.99
CA GLU A 346 -21.01 -16.16 12.93
C GLU A 346 -19.75 -16.58 12.17
N VAL A 347 -19.38 -15.85 11.12
CA VAL A 347 -18.18 -16.13 10.30
C VAL A 347 -16.95 -15.29 10.69
N GLY A 348 -17.05 -14.49 11.75
CA GLY A 348 -15.95 -13.67 12.28
C GLY A 348 -15.72 -12.33 11.56
N GLU A 349 -16.63 -11.91 10.67
CA GLU A 349 -16.58 -10.65 9.91
C GLU A 349 -17.51 -9.55 10.46
N GLY A 350 -18.24 -9.82 11.55
CA GLY A 350 -19.21 -8.89 12.14
C GLY A 350 -18.61 -7.58 12.67
N SER A 351 -19.42 -6.52 12.69
CA SER A 351 -19.00 -5.19 13.14
C SER A 351 -18.75 -5.11 14.66
N ASN A 352 -19.21 -6.13 15.41
CA ASN A 352 -19.23 -6.18 16.88
C ASN A 352 -20.11 -5.10 17.54
N LYS A 353 -20.93 -4.39 16.76
CA LYS A 353 -21.94 -3.45 17.24
C LYS A 353 -23.28 -4.17 17.45
N LYS A 354 -24.26 -3.46 18.02
CA LYS A 354 -25.64 -3.97 18.17
C LYS A 354 -26.39 -4.18 16.85
N ILE A 355 -25.97 -3.53 15.77
CA ILE A 355 -26.58 -3.58 14.43
C ILE A 355 -25.52 -3.24 13.38
N ASP A 356 -25.56 -3.89 12.22
CA ASP A 356 -24.67 -3.62 11.08
C ASP A 356 -25.36 -2.74 10.03
N LEU A 357 -25.31 -1.42 10.28
CA LEU A 357 -25.70 -0.37 9.35
C LEU A 357 -24.63 0.73 9.31
N ASP A 358 -24.45 1.34 8.15
CA ASP A 358 -23.52 2.44 7.90
C ASP A 358 -24.17 3.59 7.10
N ASN A 359 -23.37 4.61 6.77
CA ASN A 359 -23.86 5.80 6.06
C ASN A 359 -24.33 5.50 4.63
N TYR A 360 -23.86 4.42 4.00
CA TYR A 360 -24.29 4.04 2.66
C TYR A 360 -25.73 3.51 2.68
N ASP A 361 -26.15 2.86 3.76
CA ASP A 361 -27.52 2.35 3.90
C ASP A 361 -28.58 3.46 3.86
N ILE A 362 -28.20 4.73 4.02
CA ILE A 362 -29.10 5.89 3.98
C ILE A 362 -29.58 6.21 2.55
N TYR A 363 -28.68 6.10 1.57
CA TYR A 363 -28.93 6.59 0.21
C TYR A 363 -28.83 5.51 -0.88
N TYR A 364 -28.36 4.30 -0.53
CA TYR A 364 -28.50 3.15 -1.40
C TYR A 364 -29.94 2.66 -1.38
N ASN A 365 -30.40 2.12 -2.51
CA ASN A 365 -31.59 1.28 -2.50
C ASN A 365 -31.23 -0.07 -1.86
N HIS A 366 -32.22 -0.74 -1.30
CA HIS A 366 -32.05 -2.08 -0.74
C HIS A 366 -32.81 -3.07 -1.59
N LEU A 367 -32.08 -4.09 -2.03
CA LEU A 367 -32.66 -5.33 -2.51
C LEU A 367 -32.84 -6.26 -1.33
N PHE A 368 -34.03 -6.81 -1.17
CA PHE A 368 -34.25 -7.88 -0.19
C PHE A 368 -35.20 -8.94 -0.74
N ILE A 369 -35.05 -10.15 -0.22
CA ILE A 369 -35.84 -11.32 -0.55
C ILE A 369 -36.73 -11.64 0.64
N TRP A 370 -38.04 -11.66 0.41
CA TRP A 370 -39.09 -11.93 1.38
C TRP A 370 -39.66 -13.33 1.16
N ASP A 371 -39.67 -14.18 2.20
CA ASP A 371 -40.43 -15.43 2.20
C ASP A 371 -41.85 -15.14 2.71
N LYS A 372 -42.86 -15.24 1.82
CA LYS A 372 -44.25 -14.97 2.17
C LYS A 372 -44.86 -15.94 3.18
N GLU A 373 -44.40 -17.19 3.18
CA GLU A 373 -44.96 -18.22 4.05
C GLU A 373 -44.42 -18.06 5.48
N LEU A 374 -43.12 -17.81 5.60
CA LEU A 374 -42.45 -17.65 6.88
C LEU A 374 -42.49 -16.21 7.42
N GLN A 375 -42.86 -15.26 6.56
CA GLN A 375 -42.87 -13.83 6.83
C GLN A 375 -41.53 -13.35 7.39
N ASN A 376 -40.44 -13.68 6.68
CA ASN A 376 -39.09 -13.28 7.07
C ASN A 376 -38.23 -12.88 5.86
N ILE A 377 -37.14 -12.17 6.15
CA ILE A 377 -36.13 -11.77 5.18
C ILE A 377 -35.10 -12.90 5.09
N VAL A 378 -34.86 -13.40 3.87
CA VAL A 378 -33.94 -14.52 3.63
C VAL A 378 -32.64 -14.10 2.94
N GLY A 379 -32.58 -12.86 2.44
CA GLY A 379 -31.38 -12.29 1.83
C GLY A 379 -31.55 -10.82 1.54
N ALA A 380 -30.44 -10.07 1.55
CA ALA A 380 -30.46 -8.64 1.26
C ALA A 380 -29.11 -8.14 0.70
N TYR A 381 -29.19 -7.17 -0.21
CA TYR A 381 -28.05 -6.48 -0.81
C TYR A 381 -28.33 -4.98 -0.91
N ARG A 382 -27.27 -4.16 -0.94
CA ARG A 382 -27.39 -2.74 -1.30
C ARG A 382 -27.27 -2.59 -2.82
N ILE A 383 -28.06 -1.68 -3.39
CA ILE A 383 -28.00 -1.31 -4.80
C ILE A 383 -27.76 0.19 -4.90
N GLY A 384 -26.58 0.56 -5.40
CA GLY A 384 -26.23 1.94 -5.67
C GLY A 384 -26.48 2.27 -7.13
N LYS A 385 -27.31 3.27 -7.41
CA LYS A 385 -27.48 3.83 -8.75
C LYS A 385 -26.35 4.83 -9.02
N GLY A 386 -25.39 4.41 -9.84
CA GLY A 386 -24.11 5.10 -9.96
C GLY A 386 -24.20 6.53 -10.48
N ASP A 387 -25.11 6.80 -11.41
CA ASP A 387 -25.42 8.13 -11.94
C ASP A 387 -26.03 9.05 -10.86
N GLU A 388 -27.08 8.59 -10.17
CA GLU A 388 -27.76 9.37 -9.11
C GLU A 388 -26.83 9.66 -7.92
N ILE A 389 -26.00 8.68 -7.52
CA ILE A 389 -25.02 8.85 -6.43
C ILE A 389 -23.91 9.82 -6.85
N LEU A 390 -23.43 9.74 -8.10
CA LEU A 390 -22.40 10.65 -8.58
C LEU A 390 -22.90 12.10 -8.66
N GLU A 391 -24.16 12.31 -9.07
CA GLU A 391 -24.77 13.63 -9.14
C GLU A 391 -24.98 14.25 -7.75
N SER A 392 -25.43 13.45 -6.78
CA SER A 392 -25.77 13.91 -5.42
C SER A 392 -24.57 14.00 -4.47
N MET A 393 -23.64 13.06 -4.54
CA MET A 393 -22.58 12.84 -3.54
C MET A 393 -21.16 12.87 -4.12
N GLY A 394 -21.01 12.99 -5.45
CA GLY A 394 -19.74 12.84 -6.16
C GLY A 394 -18.89 14.10 -6.34
N ARG A 395 -19.17 15.20 -5.61
CA ARG A 395 -18.41 16.45 -5.69
C ARG A 395 -17.34 16.58 -4.62
#